data_AF-A0AAU9CH71-F1
#
_entry.id   AF-A0AAU9CH71-F1
#
_cell.length_a   1.000
_cell.length_b   1.000
_cell.length_c   1.000
_cell.angle_alpha   90.00
_cell.angle_beta   90.00
_cell.angle_gamma   90.00
#
_symmetry.space_group_name_H-M   'P 1'
#
loop_
_entity.id
_entity.type
_entity.pdbx_description
1 polymer ?
#
loop_
_entity_poly.entity_id
_entity_poly.type
_entity_poly.pdbx_seq_one_letter_code
_entity_poly.pdbx_strand_id
1 'polypeptide(L)'
;MKMKHISLAIGLGLAVSMSAQAGLLSFQDDALDYFLRKDPSTGQYNAVTSGAIQKGDIALAVFEFPTVTVDGVNIIGSNEEFTGVAAVQLTDIVNPDGTHPSDGSGATIGSIYTFGLWNDFNSFLVSQGGGDLGPYATNAAIAVWRNPTTDFDLDLDRAHNGGNPNCTSLSDCISQAATGTLFQVDGFLGDGDELWTATQLVSGGGDLATVKTLNNTITVASVNFFLSNIYQDQYGDVTGINVGTGMNDCTFVVNGTPDGCAQVTGNVNLTGGQGIAATNEAVAHGTTINAQKYVPEPATLALFGIGLLGFGARSRRSC
;
A
#
# COMPACT_ATOMS: atom_id res chain seq x y z
N MET A 1 11.05 60.29 -50.56
CA MET A 1 11.64 58.97 -50.21
C MET A 1 11.30 58.71 -48.74
N LYS A 2 10.34 57.82 -48.47
CA LYS A 2 9.76 57.59 -47.13
C LYS A 2 10.48 56.44 -46.44
N MET A 3 11.18 56.71 -45.33
CA MET A 3 11.76 55.69 -44.45
C MET A 3 10.68 55.17 -43.49
N LYS A 4 10.36 53.87 -43.57
CA LYS A 4 9.52 53.18 -42.59
C LYS A 4 10.42 52.66 -41.46
N HIS A 5 10.07 53.02 -40.23
CA HIS A 5 10.64 52.45 -39.02
C HIS A 5 10.12 51.01 -38.84
N ILE A 6 11.02 50.05 -38.65
CA ILE A 6 10.70 48.71 -38.17
C ILE A 6 11.21 48.65 -36.73
N SER A 7 10.29 48.79 -35.79
CA SER A 7 10.54 48.54 -34.37
C SER A 7 10.56 47.03 -34.14
N LEU A 8 11.74 46.48 -33.86
CA LEU A 8 11.92 45.10 -33.42
C LEU A 8 11.58 45.03 -31.92
N ALA A 9 10.38 44.57 -31.59
CA ALA A 9 9.98 44.33 -30.22
C ALA A 9 10.67 43.05 -29.71
N ILE A 10 11.53 43.22 -28.71
CA ILE A 10 12.11 42.13 -27.90
C ILE A 10 10.97 41.57 -27.05
N GLY A 11 10.39 40.46 -27.50
CA GLY A 11 9.50 39.63 -26.68
C GLY A 11 10.34 38.85 -25.68
N LEU A 12 10.57 39.43 -24.51
CA LEU A 12 11.11 38.72 -23.36
C LEU A 12 10.01 37.79 -22.83
N GLY A 13 9.97 36.57 -23.36
CA GLY A 13 9.11 35.52 -22.83
C GLY A 13 9.60 35.12 -21.44
N LEU A 14 8.91 35.61 -20.41
CA LEU A 14 8.93 34.99 -19.09
C LEU A 14 8.34 33.59 -19.24
N ALA A 15 9.21 32.60 -19.46
CA ALA A 15 8.89 31.22 -19.15
C ALA A 15 8.73 31.16 -17.63
N VAL A 16 7.48 31.27 -17.16
CA VAL A 16 7.15 30.84 -15.82
C VAL A 16 7.31 29.32 -15.86
N SER A 17 8.48 28.84 -15.46
CA SER A 17 8.65 27.44 -15.11
C SER A 17 7.69 27.18 -13.96
N MET A 18 6.49 26.70 -14.29
CA MET A 18 5.64 26.06 -13.30
C MET A 18 6.47 24.89 -12.79
N SER A 19 6.98 25.01 -11.57
CA SER A 19 7.49 23.85 -10.85
C SER A 19 6.35 22.85 -10.83
N ALA A 20 6.51 21.73 -11.52
CA ALA A 20 5.61 20.59 -11.40
C ALA A 20 5.49 20.29 -9.91
N GLN A 21 4.28 20.42 -9.37
CA GLN A 21 4.01 20.02 -8.01
C GLN A 21 3.88 18.50 -8.05
N ALA A 22 4.60 17.79 -7.18
CA ALA A 22 4.54 16.33 -7.17
C ALA A 22 3.21 15.88 -6.55
N GLY A 23 2.56 14.91 -7.18
CA GLY A 23 1.33 14.31 -6.69
C GLY A 23 1.61 13.37 -5.53
N LEU A 24 0.94 13.59 -4.40
CA LEU A 24 0.94 12.67 -3.27
C LEU A 24 -0.18 11.64 -3.48
N LEU A 25 0.18 10.36 -3.62
CA LEU A 25 -0.78 9.25 -3.52
C LEU A 25 -1.03 8.94 -2.04
N SER A 26 -2.28 8.99 -1.59
CA SER A 26 -2.68 8.58 -0.23
C SER A 26 -3.77 7.51 -0.29
N PHE A 27 -3.67 6.56 0.64
CA PHE A 27 -4.52 5.39 0.76
C PHE A 27 -5.16 5.36 2.15
N GLN A 28 -6.40 4.89 2.27
CA GLN A 28 -7.07 4.49 3.52
C GLN A 28 -7.70 3.12 3.28
N ASP A 29 -7.79 2.25 4.30
CA ASP A 29 -8.08 0.84 4.07
C ASP A 29 -8.68 0.10 5.29
N ASP A 30 -9.42 -0.98 5.01
CA ASP A 30 -9.78 -2.09 5.89
C ASP A 30 -9.17 -3.39 5.36
N ALA A 31 -8.33 -4.06 6.16
CA ALA A 31 -7.63 -5.26 5.72
C ALA A 31 -7.93 -6.49 6.58
N LEU A 32 -7.74 -7.67 6.00
CA LEU A 32 -7.68 -8.95 6.70
C LEU A 32 -6.23 -9.43 6.78
N ASP A 33 -5.76 -9.67 8.01
CA ASP A 33 -4.40 -10.14 8.26
C ASP A 33 -4.37 -11.64 8.56
N TYR A 34 -3.44 -12.31 7.90
CA TYR A 34 -3.19 -13.74 7.97
C TYR A 34 -1.75 -13.98 8.41
N PHE A 35 -1.53 -15.12 9.06
CA PHE A 35 -0.20 -15.69 9.22
C PHE A 35 -0.15 -17.02 8.51
N LEU A 36 0.86 -17.22 7.67
CA LEU A 36 1.10 -18.49 6.99
C LEU A 36 2.36 -19.15 7.54
N ARG A 37 2.31 -20.47 7.67
CA ARG A 37 3.47 -21.27 8.02
C ARG A 37 3.71 -22.33 6.96
N LYS A 38 4.97 -22.48 6.56
CA LYS A 38 5.38 -23.53 5.64
C LYS A 38 5.31 -24.88 6.35
N ASP A 39 4.50 -25.79 5.83
CA ASP A 39 4.47 -27.18 6.27
C ASP A 39 5.74 -27.88 5.75
N PRO A 40 6.61 -28.39 6.63
CA PRO A 40 7.86 -29.03 6.21
C PRO A 40 7.66 -30.35 5.45
N SER A 41 6.50 -30.99 5.58
CA SER A 41 6.20 -32.27 4.94
C SER A 41 5.69 -32.13 3.51
N THR A 42 4.91 -31.07 3.24
CA THR A 42 4.31 -30.81 1.93
C THR A 42 4.98 -29.67 1.17
N GLY A 43 5.72 -28.80 1.88
CA GLY A 43 6.27 -27.57 1.34
C GLY A 43 5.23 -26.48 1.09
N GLN A 44 3.96 -26.72 1.39
CA GLN A 44 2.86 -25.77 1.20
C GLN A 44 2.79 -24.76 2.35
N TYR A 45 2.23 -23.58 2.09
CA TYR A 45 1.95 -22.57 3.10
C TYR A 45 0.51 -22.70 3.56
N ASN A 46 0.31 -22.89 4.86
CA ASN A 46 -1.02 -23.01 5.47
C ASN A 46 -1.26 -21.85 6.43
N ALA A 47 -2.50 -21.35 6.46
CA ALA A 47 -2.89 -20.37 7.46
C ALA A 47 -2.78 -20.96 8.87
N VAL A 48 -2.16 -20.22 9.78
CA VAL A 48 -2.05 -20.54 11.20
C VAL A 48 -2.87 -19.52 12.00
N THR A 49 -3.73 -20.01 12.88
CA THR A 49 -4.67 -19.17 13.64
C THR A 49 -4.49 -19.28 15.16
N SER A 50 -3.46 -20.00 15.60
CA SER A 50 -3.18 -20.24 17.01
C SER A 50 -1.70 -20.50 17.26
N GLY A 51 -1.26 -20.24 18.48
CA GLY A 51 0.12 -20.41 18.92
C GLY A 51 0.96 -19.16 18.63
N ALA A 52 2.20 -19.20 19.13
CA ALA A 52 3.15 -18.12 18.94
C ALA A 52 3.50 -17.94 17.45
N ILE A 53 3.63 -16.68 17.04
CA ILE A 53 4.25 -16.28 15.78
C ILE A 53 5.71 -16.74 15.81
N GLN A 54 6.22 -17.31 14.72
CA GLN A 54 7.56 -17.90 14.64
C GLN A 54 8.38 -17.26 13.53
N LYS A 55 9.71 -17.18 13.72
CA LYS A 55 10.60 -16.80 12.62
C LYS A 55 10.36 -17.69 11.41
N GLY A 56 10.28 -17.08 10.23
CA GLY A 56 9.94 -17.75 8.97
C GLY A 56 8.45 -17.77 8.64
N ASP A 57 7.56 -17.45 9.58
CA ASP A 57 6.14 -17.22 9.28
C ASP A 57 5.98 -16.05 8.30
N ILE A 58 4.93 -16.11 7.51
CA ILE A 58 4.57 -15.07 6.54
C ILE A 58 3.41 -14.27 7.12
N ALA A 59 3.59 -12.97 7.31
CA ALA A 59 2.47 -12.06 7.52
C ALA A 59 1.92 -11.68 6.15
N LEU A 60 0.64 -11.93 5.92
CA LEU A 60 -0.05 -11.60 4.68
C LEU A 60 -1.28 -10.75 4.99
N ALA A 61 -1.50 -9.68 4.23
CA ALA A 61 -2.70 -8.87 4.30
C ALA A 61 -3.39 -8.85 2.93
N VAL A 62 -4.71 -9.03 2.93
CA VAL A 62 -5.58 -8.67 1.79
C VAL A 62 -6.30 -7.39 2.17
N PHE A 63 -6.30 -6.40 1.30
CA PHE A 63 -6.69 -5.03 1.63
C PHE A 63 -7.40 -4.34 0.45
N GLU A 64 -8.19 -3.31 0.75
CA GLU A 64 -8.95 -2.53 -0.23
C GLU A 64 -8.87 -1.02 0.06
N PHE A 65 -8.64 -0.23 -0.99
CA PHE A 65 -8.63 1.22 -0.88
C PHE A 65 -9.97 1.78 -1.35
N PRO A 66 -10.88 2.18 -0.45
CA PRO A 66 -12.07 2.96 -0.81
C PRO A 66 -11.73 4.33 -1.40
N THR A 67 -10.52 4.84 -1.14
CA THR A 67 -10.04 6.11 -1.69
C THR A 67 -8.55 6.03 -2.02
N VAL A 68 -8.20 6.48 -3.22
CA VAL A 68 -6.82 6.78 -3.59
C VAL A 68 -6.81 8.22 -4.06
N THR A 69 -6.15 9.11 -3.32
CA THR A 69 -6.11 10.53 -3.72
C THR A 69 -4.79 10.89 -4.35
N VAL A 70 -4.81 11.61 -5.48
CA VAL A 70 -3.68 12.35 -6.05
C VAL A 70 -3.99 13.83 -5.90
N ASP A 71 -3.13 14.58 -5.20
CA ASP A 71 -3.33 16.01 -4.92
C ASP A 71 -4.71 16.33 -4.30
N GLY A 72 -5.16 15.43 -3.43
CA GLY A 72 -6.45 15.53 -2.74
C GLY A 72 -7.67 15.18 -3.61
N VAL A 73 -7.47 14.73 -4.86
CA VAL A 73 -8.53 14.27 -5.76
C VAL A 73 -8.56 12.76 -5.76
N ASN A 74 -9.71 12.15 -5.41
CA ASN A 74 -9.89 10.71 -5.52
C ASN A 74 -9.81 10.29 -7.00
N ILE A 75 -8.85 9.43 -7.34
CA ILE A 75 -8.62 8.91 -8.69
C ILE A 75 -9.37 7.60 -8.95
N ILE A 76 -10.02 7.04 -7.93
CA ILE A 76 -10.88 5.88 -8.10
C ILE A 76 -12.15 6.30 -8.86
N GLY A 77 -12.39 5.68 -10.01
CA GLY A 77 -13.63 5.88 -10.77
C GLY A 77 -14.85 5.36 -10.01
N SER A 78 -16.05 5.84 -10.39
CA SER A 78 -17.30 5.50 -9.66
C SER A 78 -17.70 4.02 -9.68
N ASN A 79 -17.04 3.19 -10.49
CA ASN A 79 -17.26 1.74 -10.59
C ASN A 79 -15.92 1.00 -10.55
N GLU A 80 -14.95 1.56 -9.84
CA GLU A 80 -13.64 0.98 -9.68
C GLU A 80 -13.31 0.92 -8.21
N GLU A 81 -12.44 -0.01 -7.86
CA GLU A 81 -11.80 -0.12 -6.57
C GLU A 81 -10.32 -0.38 -6.79
N PHE A 82 -9.52 -0.13 -5.77
CA PHE A 82 -8.17 -0.67 -5.72
C PHE A 82 -8.09 -1.66 -4.59
N THR A 83 -7.54 -2.82 -4.88
CA THR A 83 -7.39 -3.90 -3.91
C THR A 83 -5.98 -4.40 -3.98
N GLY A 84 -5.50 -5.06 -2.94
CA GLY A 84 -4.15 -5.58 -2.97
C GLY A 84 -3.88 -6.69 -1.99
N VAL A 85 -2.70 -7.24 -2.17
CA VAL A 85 -2.13 -8.26 -1.32
C VAL A 85 -0.73 -7.82 -0.94
N ALA A 86 -0.46 -7.81 0.36
CA ALA A 86 0.88 -7.63 0.90
C ALA A 86 1.32 -8.92 1.57
N ALA A 87 2.58 -9.32 1.40
CA ALA A 87 3.15 -10.44 2.13
C ALA A 87 4.63 -10.25 2.41
N VAL A 88 5.02 -10.50 3.66
CA VAL A 88 6.40 -10.39 4.13
C VAL A 88 6.74 -11.52 5.09
N GLN A 89 7.99 -11.95 5.10
CA GLN A 89 8.46 -13.03 5.96
C GLN A 89 9.06 -12.48 7.25
N LEU A 90 8.66 -13.00 8.40
CA LEU A 90 9.25 -12.65 9.69
C LEU A 90 10.69 -13.16 9.76
N THR A 91 11.64 -12.26 9.90
CA THR A 91 13.08 -12.59 9.97
C THR A 91 13.60 -12.52 11.40
N ASP A 92 13.07 -11.61 12.21
CA ASP A 92 13.53 -11.42 13.58
C ASP A 92 12.43 -10.95 14.54
N ILE A 93 12.62 -11.25 15.82
CA ILE A 93 11.81 -10.76 16.93
C ILE A 93 12.79 -10.21 17.95
N VAL A 94 12.60 -8.97 18.39
CA VAL A 94 13.47 -8.29 19.35
C VAL A 94 12.63 -7.79 20.51
N ASN A 95 12.93 -8.25 21.72
CA ASN A 95 12.27 -7.77 22.93
C ASN A 95 12.82 -6.41 23.38
N PRO A 96 12.09 -5.65 24.22
CA PRO A 96 12.58 -4.38 24.77
C PRO A 96 13.90 -4.48 25.54
N ASP A 97 14.23 -5.66 26.06
CA ASP A 97 15.50 -5.95 26.75
C ASP A 97 16.65 -6.31 25.79
N GLY A 98 16.41 -6.29 24.48
CA GLY A 98 17.37 -6.65 23.43
C GLY A 98 17.51 -8.15 23.20
N THR A 99 16.70 -9.00 23.83
CA THR A 99 16.71 -10.44 23.56
C THR A 99 16.03 -10.78 22.24
N HIS A 100 16.52 -11.79 21.54
CA HIS A 100 16.00 -12.24 20.25
C HIS A 100 15.37 -13.64 20.37
N PRO A 101 14.12 -13.77 20.85
CA PRO A 101 13.49 -15.06 20.96
C PRO A 101 13.28 -15.70 19.58
N SER A 102 13.21 -17.03 19.54
CA SER A 102 12.93 -17.77 18.30
C SER A 102 11.47 -17.67 17.85
N ASP A 103 10.57 -17.31 18.77
CA ASP A 103 9.14 -17.18 18.57
C ASP A 103 8.51 -16.12 19.49
N GLY A 104 7.24 -15.82 19.26
CA GLY A 104 6.45 -14.83 19.98
C GLY A 104 6.00 -15.27 21.38
N SER A 105 6.32 -16.49 21.85
CA SER A 105 5.90 -16.95 23.18
C SER A 105 6.62 -16.20 24.30
N GLY A 106 7.84 -15.71 24.02
CA GLY A 106 8.60 -14.83 24.90
C GLY A 106 8.47 -13.34 24.56
N ALA A 107 7.61 -12.97 23.61
CA ALA A 107 7.42 -11.58 23.21
C ALA A 107 6.54 -10.83 24.22
N THR A 108 6.89 -9.57 24.47
CA THR A 108 6.25 -8.70 25.44
C THR A 108 5.77 -7.42 24.76
N ILE A 109 5.08 -6.56 25.50
CA ILE A 109 4.69 -5.24 24.98
C ILE A 109 5.98 -4.46 24.64
N GLY A 110 6.03 -3.92 23.43
CA GLY A 110 7.19 -3.23 22.88
C GLY A 110 8.15 -4.14 22.11
N SER A 111 7.90 -5.45 22.03
CA SER A 111 8.66 -6.32 21.13
C SER A 111 8.48 -5.89 19.68
N ILE A 112 9.58 -5.87 18.93
CA ILE A 112 9.66 -5.49 17.53
C ILE A 112 9.79 -6.76 16.69
N TYR A 113 8.93 -6.87 15.69
CA TYR A 113 8.93 -7.92 14.68
C TYR A 113 9.48 -7.32 13.40
N THR A 114 10.59 -7.85 12.90
CA THR A 114 11.23 -7.39 11.68
C THR A 114 10.92 -8.37 10.57
N PHE A 115 10.46 -7.83 9.43
CA PHE A 115 10.09 -8.60 8.27
C PHE A 115 10.98 -8.27 7.09
N GLY A 116 11.12 -9.24 6.18
CA GLY A 116 11.85 -9.08 4.94
C GLY A 116 11.12 -9.74 3.78
N LEU A 117 11.81 -9.77 2.64
CA LEU A 117 11.28 -10.35 1.41
C LEU A 117 10.87 -11.82 1.58
N TRP A 118 9.66 -12.14 1.14
CA TRP A 118 9.24 -13.52 0.94
C TRP A 118 9.38 -13.93 -0.53
N ASN A 119 10.40 -14.74 -0.83
CA ASN A 119 10.73 -15.11 -2.20
C ASN A 119 9.65 -15.95 -2.93
N ASP A 120 8.72 -16.56 -2.19
CA ASP A 120 7.64 -17.36 -2.78
C ASP A 120 6.36 -16.53 -3.00
N PHE A 121 6.38 -15.20 -2.83
CA PHE A 121 5.16 -14.38 -2.89
C PHE A 121 4.39 -14.54 -4.21
N ASN A 122 5.07 -14.40 -5.36
CA ASN A 122 4.41 -14.53 -6.67
C ASN A 122 3.89 -15.96 -6.93
N SER A 123 4.66 -16.99 -6.59
CA SER A 123 4.22 -18.37 -6.80
C SER A 123 3.04 -18.73 -5.90
N PHE A 124 3.01 -18.18 -4.68
CA PHE A 124 1.88 -18.28 -3.79
C PHE A 124 0.65 -17.57 -4.35
N LEU A 125 0.77 -16.30 -4.78
CA LEU A 125 -0.33 -15.54 -5.41
C LEU A 125 -0.97 -16.34 -6.55
N VAL A 126 -0.15 -16.85 -7.48
CA VAL A 126 -0.62 -17.70 -8.60
C VAL A 126 -1.38 -18.93 -8.08
N SER A 127 -0.89 -19.59 -7.03
CA SER A 127 -1.55 -20.76 -6.45
C SER A 127 -2.91 -20.45 -5.80
N GLN A 128 -3.11 -19.20 -5.34
CA GLN A 128 -4.33 -18.74 -4.69
C GLN A 128 -5.32 -18.10 -5.67
N GLY A 129 -5.00 -18.03 -6.97
CA GLY A 129 -5.84 -17.38 -7.99
C GLY A 129 -5.56 -15.89 -8.17
N GLY A 130 -4.51 -15.34 -7.55
CA GLY A 130 -4.13 -13.92 -7.59
C GLY A 130 -3.45 -13.45 -8.89
N GLY A 131 -3.25 -14.35 -9.85
CA GLY A 131 -2.52 -14.04 -11.09
C GLY A 131 -1.00 -13.96 -10.93
N ASP A 132 -0.30 -13.85 -12.06
CA ASP A 132 1.16 -13.76 -12.12
C ASP A 132 1.58 -12.29 -12.25
N LEU A 133 2.46 -11.82 -11.37
CA LEU A 133 3.05 -10.48 -11.42
C LEU A 133 4.06 -10.31 -12.57
N GLY A 134 4.41 -11.40 -13.27
CA GLY A 134 5.27 -11.42 -14.44
C GLY A 134 6.67 -10.88 -14.12
N PRO A 135 7.19 -9.90 -14.89
CA PRO A 135 8.55 -9.38 -14.68
C PRO A 135 8.72 -8.63 -13.35
N TYR A 136 7.63 -8.22 -12.72
CA TYR A 136 7.63 -7.44 -11.47
C TYR A 136 7.61 -8.32 -10.22
N ALA A 137 7.57 -9.65 -10.38
CA ALA A 137 7.48 -10.61 -9.30
C ALA A 137 8.71 -10.63 -8.37
N THR A 138 9.89 -10.33 -8.91
CA THR A 138 11.14 -10.41 -8.15
C THR A 138 11.14 -9.29 -7.12
N ASN A 139 11.40 -9.66 -5.86
CA ASN A 139 11.44 -8.74 -4.72
C ASN A 139 10.10 -8.09 -4.33
N ALA A 140 8.99 -8.48 -4.95
CA ALA A 140 7.66 -7.96 -4.60
C ALA A 140 7.29 -8.32 -3.16
N ALA A 141 6.73 -7.34 -2.45
CA ALA A 141 6.12 -7.49 -1.13
C ALA A 141 4.67 -7.00 -1.11
N ILE A 142 4.32 -6.06 -1.99
CA ILE A 142 2.96 -5.55 -2.17
C ILE A 142 2.62 -5.61 -3.65
N ALA A 143 1.42 -6.07 -3.97
CA ALA A 143 0.81 -5.92 -5.28
C ALA A 143 -0.58 -5.31 -5.12
N VAL A 144 -0.91 -4.34 -5.98
CA VAL A 144 -2.20 -3.63 -5.99
C VAL A 144 -2.77 -3.73 -7.39
N TRP A 145 -4.05 -4.02 -7.48
CA TRP A 145 -4.84 -4.07 -8.70
C TRP A 145 -5.89 -2.98 -8.70
N ARG A 146 -6.24 -2.52 -9.90
CA ARG A 146 -7.41 -1.69 -10.15
C ARG A 146 -8.50 -2.57 -10.73
N ASN A 147 -9.59 -2.76 -9.99
CA ASN A 147 -10.69 -3.64 -10.39
C ASN A 147 -11.92 -2.82 -10.76
N PRO A 148 -12.69 -3.24 -11.78
CA PRO A 148 -14.07 -2.80 -11.94
C PRO A 148 -14.95 -3.44 -10.87
N THR A 149 -15.73 -2.65 -10.13
CA THR A 149 -16.66 -3.17 -9.12
C THR A 149 -17.82 -4.00 -9.72
N THR A 150 -17.95 -3.99 -11.05
CA THR A 150 -18.89 -4.85 -11.78
C THR A 150 -18.42 -6.30 -11.88
N ASP A 151 -17.12 -6.56 -11.77
CA ASP A 151 -16.57 -7.91 -11.82
C ASP A 151 -16.59 -8.51 -10.41
N PHE A 152 -16.03 -7.77 -9.46
CA PHE A 152 -16.12 -8.03 -8.04
C PHE A 152 -15.96 -6.70 -7.29
N ASP A 153 -16.68 -6.55 -6.18
CA ASP A 153 -16.59 -5.41 -5.27
C ASP A 153 -16.09 -6.00 -3.96
N LEU A 154 -14.78 -6.02 -3.75
CA LEU A 154 -14.24 -6.53 -2.50
C LEU A 154 -14.76 -5.64 -1.38
N ASP A 155 -15.26 -6.27 -0.33
CA ASP A 155 -15.75 -5.56 0.84
C ASP A 155 -15.14 -6.20 2.07
N LEU A 156 -14.13 -5.54 2.61
CA LEU A 156 -13.45 -5.85 3.86
C LEU A 156 -13.89 -4.91 4.99
N ASP A 157 -14.70 -3.88 4.68
CA ASP A 157 -15.15 -2.89 5.63
C ASP A 157 -16.01 -3.51 6.74
N ARG A 158 -15.50 -3.36 7.96
CA ARG A 158 -16.15 -3.87 9.18
C ARG A 158 -17.45 -3.16 9.52
N ALA A 159 -17.62 -1.93 9.05
CA ALA A 159 -18.86 -1.18 9.19
C ALA A 159 -19.91 -1.62 8.16
N HIS A 160 -19.49 -2.25 7.07
CA HIS A 160 -20.37 -2.84 6.06
C HIS A 160 -20.72 -4.29 6.38
N ASN A 161 -21.81 -4.78 5.78
CA ASN A 161 -22.24 -6.19 5.81
C ASN A 161 -22.29 -6.88 7.20
N GLY A 162 -22.56 -6.10 8.26
CA GLY A 162 -22.59 -6.61 9.63
C GLY A 162 -21.22 -7.06 10.15
N GLY A 163 -20.14 -6.50 9.60
CA GLY A 163 -18.76 -6.77 9.98
C GLY A 163 -18.16 -8.05 9.40
N ASN A 164 -18.81 -8.63 8.37
CA ASN A 164 -18.30 -9.80 7.68
C ASN A 164 -17.80 -9.41 6.30
N PRO A 165 -16.51 -9.69 6.00
CA PRO A 165 -15.99 -9.61 4.64
C PRO A 165 -16.82 -10.46 3.68
N ASN A 166 -16.97 -10.02 2.44
CA ASN A 166 -17.70 -10.79 1.42
C ASN A 166 -16.87 -11.95 0.82
N CYS A 167 -15.60 -12.08 1.20
CA CYS A 167 -14.72 -13.19 0.88
C CYS A 167 -14.68 -14.25 2.01
N THR A 168 -14.71 -15.52 1.64
CA THR A 168 -15.00 -16.64 2.57
C THR A 168 -13.79 -17.44 3.04
N SER A 169 -12.65 -17.30 2.35
CA SER A 169 -11.38 -17.97 2.63
C SER A 169 -10.21 -17.14 2.10
N LEU A 170 -8.98 -17.42 2.54
CA LEU A 170 -7.79 -16.74 2.05
C LEU A 170 -7.67 -16.74 0.51
N SER A 171 -7.86 -17.90 -0.13
CA SER A 171 -7.79 -18.00 -1.60
C SER A 171 -8.89 -17.20 -2.29
N ASP A 172 -10.10 -17.18 -1.71
CA ASP A 172 -11.22 -16.40 -2.23
C ASP A 172 -10.93 -14.89 -2.14
N CYS A 173 -10.43 -14.42 -0.99
CA CYS A 173 -10.03 -13.02 -0.80
C CYS A 173 -8.90 -12.61 -1.76
N ILE A 174 -7.87 -13.44 -1.94
CA ILE A 174 -6.77 -13.15 -2.88
C ILE A 174 -7.27 -13.14 -4.34
N SER A 175 -8.09 -14.11 -4.72
CA SER A 175 -8.62 -14.19 -6.08
C SER A 175 -9.47 -12.97 -6.41
N GLN A 176 -10.31 -12.52 -5.47
CA GLN A 176 -11.14 -11.32 -5.64
C GLN A 176 -10.28 -10.06 -5.70
N ALA A 177 -9.33 -9.90 -4.77
CA ALA A 177 -8.42 -8.76 -4.72
C ALA A 177 -7.51 -8.62 -5.95
N ALA A 178 -7.37 -9.64 -6.78
CA ALA A 178 -6.53 -9.62 -7.98
C ALA A 178 -7.30 -9.75 -9.30
N THR A 179 -8.63 -9.57 -9.29
CA THR A 179 -9.49 -9.78 -10.47
C THR A 179 -9.26 -8.73 -11.57
N GLY A 180 -8.69 -7.57 -11.26
CA GLY A 180 -8.49 -6.46 -12.19
C GLY A 180 -7.12 -6.36 -12.84
N THR A 181 -6.75 -5.13 -13.22
CA THR A 181 -5.48 -4.85 -13.87
C THR A 181 -4.42 -4.50 -12.83
N LEU A 182 -3.26 -5.15 -12.90
CA LEU A 182 -2.13 -4.83 -12.03
C LEU A 182 -1.80 -3.35 -12.15
N PHE A 183 -1.81 -2.66 -11.02
CA PHE A 183 -1.61 -1.22 -10.94
C PHE A 183 -0.26 -0.85 -10.34
N GLN A 184 0.14 -1.55 -9.28
CA GLN A 184 1.36 -1.21 -8.55
C GLN A 184 2.00 -2.46 -7.96
N VAL A 185 3.32 -2.49 -7.96
CA VAL A 185 4.12 -3.46 -7.21
C VAL A 185 5.21 -2.71 -6.46
N ASP A 186 5.33 -2.98 -5.16
CA ASP A 186 6.36 -2.43 -4.29
C ASP A 186 7.06 -3.56 -3.54
N GLY A 187 8.29 -3.32 -3.08
CA GLY A 187 9.07 -4.36 -2.43
C GLY A 187 10.49 -3.97 -2.05
N PHE A 188 11.36 -4.97 -1.99
CA PHE A 188 12.72 -4.88 -1.45
C PHE A 188 13.80 -4.96 -2.54
N LEU A 189 14.25 -3.83 -3.08
CA LEU A 189 15.32 -3.77 -4.09
C LEU A 189 16.73 -3.79 -3.49
N GLY A 190 16.86 -3.97 -2.17
CA GLY A 190 18.14 -4.06 -1.47
C GLY A 190 18.69 -2.71 -1.05
N ASP A 191 17.80 -1.74 -0.87
CA ASP A 191 18.11 -0.43 -0.34
C ASP A 191 18.25 -0.51 1.19
N GLY A 192 19.19 0.26 1.74
CA GLY A 192 19.53 0.20 3.17
C GLY A 192 18.41 0.71 4.08
N ASP A 193 17.53 1.54 3.54
CA ASP A 193 16.37 2.11 4.24
C ASP A 193 15.10 1.29 4.10
N GLU A 194 15.12 0.21 3.29
CA GLU A 194 13.98 -0.67 3.17
C GLU A 194 13.75 -1.45 4.47
N LEU A 195 12.54 -1.33 4.98
CA LEU A 195 12.18 -1.87 6.28
C LEU A 195 10.71 -2.23 6.28
N TRP A 196 10.40 -3.31 6.99
CA TRP A 196 9.04 -3.60 7.41
C TRP A 196 9.09 -4.09 8.84
N THR A 197 8.47 -3.35 9.76
CA THR A 197 8.49 -3.69 11.19
C THR A 197 7.12 -3.55 11.81
N ALA A 198 6.84 -4.37 12.81
CA ALA A 198 5.67 -4.25 13.66
C ALA A 198 6.09 -4.18 15.12
N THR A 199 5.50 -3.27 15.89
CA THR A 199 5.66 -3.18 17.34
C THR A 199 4.44 -3.75 18.02
N GLN A 200 4.62 -4.72 18.91
CA GLN A 200 3.54 -5.28 19.73
C GLN A 200 3.08 -4.27 20.79
N LEU A 201 1.78 -4.03 20.87
CA LEU A 201 1.19 -3.02 21.76
C LEU A 201 0.37 -3.62 22.91
N VAL A 202 0.08 -4.92 22.87
CA VAL A 202 -0.72 -5.61 23.88
C VAL A 202 -0.01 -6.86 24.39
N SER A 203 -0.29 -7.24 25.64
CA SER A 203 0.22 -8.49 26.19
C SER A 203 -0.39 -9.68 25.43
N GLY A 204 0.42 -10.66 25.08
CA GLY A 204 -0.01 -11.81 24.27
C GLY A 204 -0.20 -11.51 22.77
N GLY A 205 0.14 -10.31 22.29
CA GLY A 205 0.06 -9.96 20.85
C GLY A 205 0.95 -10.82 19.94
N GLY A 206 1.94 -11.52 20.51
CA GLY A 206 2.75 -12.51 19.81
C GLY A 206 2.10 -13.90 19.65
N ASP A 207 0.91 -14.13 20.22
CA ASP A 207 0.14 -15.38 20.12
C ASP A 207 -1.14 -15.17 19.29
N LEU A 208 -1.27 -15.95 18.22
CA LEU A 208 -2.33 -15.77 17.23
C LEU A 208 -3.73 -16.08 17.76
N ALA A 209 -3.85 -17.02 18.71
CA ALA A 209 -5.14 -17.34 19.32
C ALA A 209 -5.61 -16.18 20.21
N THR A 210 -4.68 -15.55 20.91
CA THR A 210 -4.93 -14.34 21.70
C THR A 210 -5.37 -13.21 20.77
N VAL A 211 -4.60 -12.88 19.73
CA VAL A 211 -4.94 -11.81 18.77
C VAL A 211 -6.32 -12.02 18.14
N LYS A 212 -6.64 -13.25 17.72
CA LYS A 212 -7.93 -13.60 17.10
C LYS A 212 -9.13 -13.39 18.02
N THR A 213 -8.96 -13.51 19.33
CA THR A 213 -10.05 -13.34 20.31
C THR A 213 -10.14 -11.93 20.88
N LEU A 214 -9.10 -11.12 20.71
CA LEU A 214 -9.11 -9.72 21.15
C LEU A 214 -10.17 -8.91 20.39
N ASN A 215 -10.75 -7.96 21.10
CA ASN A 215 -11.72 -7.04 20.54
C ASN A 215 -11.13 -6.26 19.36
N ASN A 216 -11.92 -6.11 18.30
CA ASN A 216 -11.50 -5.49 17.04
C ASN A 216 -11.31 -3.96 17.11
N THR A 217 -11.55 -3.33 18.25
CA THR A 217 -11.18 -1.94 18.53
C THR A 217 -9.83 -1.82 19.26
N ILE A 218 -9.23 -2.93 19.67
CA ILE A 218 -7.95 -2.93 20.39
C ILE A 218 -6.82 -3.07 19.38
N THR A 219 -5.98 -2.06 19.29
CA THR A 219 -4.75 -2.11 18.48
C THR A 219 -3.75 -3.07 19.09
N VAL A 220 -3.43 -4.14 18.37
CA VAL A 220 -2.51 -5.20 18.82
C VAL A 220 -1.07 -4.93 18.40
N ALA A 221 -0.89 -4.28 17.25
CA ALA A 221 0.42 -3.90 16.73
C ALA A 221 0.33 -2.63 15.88
N SER A 222 1.45 -1.90 15.83
CA SER A 222 1.65 -0.81 14.87
C SER A 222 2.78 -1.18 13.92
N VAL A 223 2.51 -1.09 12.64
CA VAL A 223 3.39 -1.47 11.54
C VAL A 223 3.91 -0.22 10.87
N ASN A 224 5.19 -0.21 10.51
CA ASN A 224 5.79 0.80 9.65
C ASN A 224 6.58 0.11 8.54
N PHE A 225 6.48 0.64 7.32
CA PHE A 225 7.23 0.13 6.20
C PHE A 225 7.77 1.24 5.29
N PHE A 226 8.91 0.92 4.68
CA PHE A 226 9.66 1.72 3.73
C PHE A 226 10.07 0.77 2.62
N LEU A 227 9.62 1.03 1.39
CA LEU A 227 9.79 0.13 0.26
C LEU A 227 10.21 0.89 -0.99
N SER A 228 10.83 0.17 -1.91
CA SER A 228 11.01 0.64 -3.27
C SER A 228 9.77 0.36 -4.11
N ASN A 229 9.54 1.22 -5.10
CA ASN A 229 8.58 0.94 -6.14
C ASN A 229 9.22 0.09 -7.24
N ILE A 230 8.59 -1.03 -7.57
CA ILE A 230 9.03 -1.95 -8.63
C ILE A 230 8.26 -1.67 -9.92
N TYR A 231 6.97 -1.38 -9.80
CA TYR A 231 6.09 -1.10 -10.92
C TYR A 231 4.98 -0.12 -10.50
N GLN A 232 4.62 0.79 -11.40
CA GLN A 232 3.37 1.55 -11.30
C GLN A 232 2.80 1.83 -12.69
N ASP A 233 1.51 1.63 -12.84
CA ASP A 233 0.78 1.97 -14.05
C ASP A 233 0.47 3.47 -14.14
N GLN A 234 0.53 4.02 -15.35
CA GLN A 234 0.00 5.32 -15.80
C GLN A 234 0.41 6.63 -15.08
N TYR A 235 1.10 6.58 -13.94
CA TYR A 235 1.42 7.79 -13.17
C TYR A 235 2.86 8.28 -13.32
N GLY A 236 3.75 7.55 -14.01
CA GLY A 236 5.14 7.97 -14.25
C GLY A 236 6.13 7.47 -13.19
N ASP A 237 7.37 7.93 -13.29
CA ASP A 237 8.47 7.44 -12.44
C ASP A 237 8.31 7.92 -11.01
N VAL A 238 8.33 7.01 -10.04
CA VAL A 238 8.18 7.34 -8.63
C VAL A 238 9.48 7.92 -8.08
N THR A 239 9.40 9.07 -7.42
CA THR A 239 10.55 9.68 -6.74
C THR A 239 10.59 9.33 -5.27
N GLY A 240 11.68 9.73 -4.64
CA GLY A 240 11.96 9.44 -3.26
C GLY A 240 11.26 10.31 -2.26
N ILE A 241 11.08 9.72 -1.09
CA ILE A 241 10.65 10.33 0.15
C ILE A 241 11.83 10.26 1.09
N ASN A 242 12.26 11.40 1.59
CA ASN A 242 13.24 11.43 2.66
C ASN A 242 12.57 10.95 3.94
N VAL A 243 13.05 9.83 4.47
CA VAL A 243 12.45 9.14 5.62
C VAL A 243 12.49 10.02 6.88
N GLY A 244 13.49 10.89 7.00
CA GLY A 244 13.63 11.80 8.14
C GLY A 244 12.71 13.02 8.10
N THR A 245 12.33 13.49 6.91
CA THR A 245 11.54 14.73 6.74
C THR A 245 10.12 14.50 6.20
N GLY A 246 9.87 13.33 5.59
CA GLY A 246 8.64 13.02 4.85
C GLY A 246 8.48 13.80 3.54
N MET A 247 9.50 14.54 3.10
CA MET A 247 9.46 15.41 1.92
C MET A 247 10.04 14.72 0.67
N ASN A 248 9.61 15.16 -0.51
CA ASN A 248 10.17 14.78 -1.81
C ASN A 248 11.42 15.59 -2.16
N ASP A 249 12.47 15.48 -1.34
CA ASP A 249 13.78 16.08 -1.61
C ASP A 249 14.85 15.04 -2.00
N CYS A 250 14.45 13.77 -2.11
CA CYS A 250 15.27 12.69 -2.62
C CYS A 250 15.29 12.69 -4.15
N THR A 251 16.34 13.25 -4.73
CA THR A 251 16.62 13.07 -6.16
C THR A 251 17.13 11.66 -6.41
N PHE A 252 16.28 10.78 -6.92
CA PHE A 252 16.67 9.43 -7.34
C PHE A 252 17.62 9.54 -8.54
N VAL A 253 18.87 9.18 -8.33
CA VAL A 253 19.82 8.94 -9.43
C VAL A 253 19.62 7.49 -9.84
N VAL A 254 19.56 7.24 -11.15
CA VAL A 254 19.16 5.98 -11.82
C VAL A 254 20.04 4.74 -11.47
N ASN A 255 20.85 4.76 -10.41
CA ASN A 255 21.72 3.64 -10.00
C ASN A 255 21.96 3.56 -8.48
N GLY A 256 20.91 3.76 -7.68
CA GLY A 256 20.95 3.52 -6.24
C GLY A 256 20.14 4.56 -5.48
N THR A 257 19.31 4.10 -4.56
CA THR A 257 18.64 4.99 -3.63
C THR A 257 19.67 5.64 -2.70
N PRO A 258 19.66 6.96 -2.52
CA PRO A 258 20.46 7.60 -1.48
C PRO A 258 20.01 7.11 -0.10
N ASP A 259 20.96 6.82 0.79
CA ASP A 259 20.71 6.55 2.21
C ASP A 259 19.81 7.65 2.83
N GLY A 260 18.77 7.24 3.56
CA GLY A 260 17.69 8.05 4.10
C GLY A 260 16.47 8.26 3.18
N CYS A 261 16.34 7.52 2.07
CA CYS A 261 15.24 7.67 1.10
C CYS A 261 14.45 6.38 0.90
N ALA A 262 13.13 6.49 0.72
CA ALA A 262 12.25 5.38 0.32
C ALA A 262 11.29 5.85 -0.77
N GLN A 263 10.77 4.98 -1.63
CA GLN A 263 9.80 5.39 -2.67
C GLN A 263 8.36 5.27 -2.19
N VAL A 264 8.11 4.30 -1.30
CA VAL A 264 6.83 4.09 -0.64
C VAL A 264 7.08 4.06 0.85
N THR A 265 6.30 4.83 1.59
CA THR A 265 6.33 4.78 3.06
C THR A 265 4.91 4.58 3.55
N GLY A 266 4.74 3.84 4.62
CA GLY A 266 3.43 3.74 5.22
C GLY A 266 3.44 3.19 6.63
N ASN A 267 2.31 3.38 7.29
CA ASN A 267 2.04 2.83 8.60
C ASN A 267 0.66 2.20 8.66
N VAL A 268 0.53 1.13 9.43
CA VAL A 268 -0.73 0.39 9.61
C VAL A 268 -0.91 0.08 11.08
N ASN A 269 -2.15 0.15 11.56
CA ASN A 269 -2.49 -0.38 12.87
C ASN A 269 -3.28 -1.68 12.71
N LEU A 270 -2.74 -2.76 13.29
CA LEU A 270 -3.42 -4.04 13.38
C LEU A 270 -4.29 -4.06 14.61
N THR A 271 -5.49 -4.59 14.49
CA THR A 271 -6.48 -4.71 15.58
C THR A 271 -6.90 -6.16 15.78
N GLY A 272 -7.45 -6.48 16.96
CA GLY A 272 -7.83 -7.85 17.32
C GLY A 272 -8.86 -8.47 16.36
N GLY A 273 -8.84 -9.80 16.20
CA GLY A 273 -9.63 -10.51 15.19
C GLY A 273 -11.09 -10.78 15.54
N GLN A 274 -11.64 -10.19 16.61
CA GLN A 274 -13.05 -10.40 16.96
C GLN A 274 -13.96 -10.08 15.77
N GLY A 275 -14.90 -10.98 15.48
CA GLY A 275 -15.86 -10.85 14.38
C GLY A 275 -15.43 -11.53 13.08
N ILE A 276 -14.16 -11.89 12.92
CA ILE A 276 -13.70 -12.66 11.75
C ILE A 276 -14.30 -14.07 11.79
N ALA A 277 -14.98 -14.46 10.70
CA ALA A 277 -15.52 -15.81 10.57
C ALA A 277 -14.41 -16.86 10.64
N ALA A 278 -14.65 -17.95 11.38
CA ALA A 278 -13.65 -18.99 11.57
C ALA A 278 -13.14 -19.60 10.25
N THR A 279 -13.99 -19.63 9.21
CA THR A 279 -13.70 -20.14 7.87
C THR A 279 -12.79 -19.24 7.04
N ASN A 280 -12.70 -17.94 7.38
CA ASN A 280 -11.87 -16.99 6.65
C ASN A 280 -10.37 -17.22 6.97
N GLU A 281 -10.05 -17.72 8.16
CA GLU A 281 -8.68 -18.00 8.64
C GLU A 281 -7.81 -16.77 8.94
N ALA A 282 -8.30 -15.55 8.71
CA ALA A 282 -7.66 -14.34 9.23
C ALA A 282 -7.62 -14.32 10.77
N VAL A 283 -6.65 -13.60 11.32
CA VAL A 283 -6.36 -13.51 12.76
C VAL A 283 -6.52 -12.10 13.31
N ALA A 284 -6.39 -11.08 12.46
CA ALA A 284 -6.47 -9.68 12.83
C ALA A 284 -7.10 -8.88 11.68
N HIS A 285 -7.50 -7.65 12.01
CA HIS A 285 -7.93 -6.68 11.02
C HIS A 285 -6.91 -5.55 10.92
N GLY A 286 -6.56 -5.15 9.70
CA GLY A 286 -5.86 -3.91 9.45
C GLY A 286 -6.88 -2.79 9.46
N THR A 287 -6.61 -1.74 10.24
CA THR A 287 -7.40 -0.50 10.20
C THR A 287 -6.72 0.45 9.22
N THR A 288 -6.56 1.70 9.60
CA THR A 288 -5.99 2.75 8.76
C THR A 288 -4.56 2.42 8.32
N ILE A 289 -4.42 1.98 7.07
CA ILE A 289 -3.19 2.11 6.31
C ILE A 289 -3.08 3.58 5.93
N ASN A 290 -2.01 4.26 6.34
CA ASN A 290 -1.63 5.53 5.73
C ASN A 290 -0.35 5.26 4.97
N ALA A 291 -0.49 5.05 3.67
CA ALA A 291 0.64 4.91 2.77
C ALA A 291 0.76 6.16 1.90
N GLN A 292 1.99 6.49 1.54
CA GLN A 292 2.30 7.60 0.65
C GLN A 292 3.38 7.26 -0.35
N LYS A 293 3.22 7.86 -1.52
CA LYS A 293 4.16 7.79 -2.63
C LYS A 293 4.19 9.14 -3.33
N TYR A 294 5.37 9.58 -3.74
CA TYR A 294 5.51 10.77 -4.56
C TYR A 294 5.70 10.38 -6.01
N VAL A 295 4.78 10.84 -6.83
CA VAL A 295 4.89 10.70 -8.27
C VAL A 295 5.02 12.10 -8.84
N PRO A 296 6.19 12.47 -9.43
CA PRO A 296 6.29 13.70 -10.21
C PRO A 296 5.20 13.65 -11.26
N GLU A 297 4.35 14.68 -11.29
CA GLU A 297 3.32 14.76 -12.30
C GLU A 297 3.95 14.49 -13.69
N PRO A 298 3.53 13.45 -14.42
CA PRO A 298 3.69 13.50 -15.85
C PRO A 298 2.86 14.72 -16.26
N ALA A 299 3.43 15.62 -17.07
CA ALA A 299 2.85 16.91 -17.46
C ALA A 299 1.50 16.82 -18.25
N THR A 300 0.70 15.80 -18.02
CA THR A 300 -0.52 15.39 -18.71
C THR A 300 -1.81 15.57 -17.91
N LEU A 301 -1.78 16.00 -16.65
CA LEU A 301 -2.99 16.37 -15.87
C LEU A 301 -3.42 17.84 -16.02
N ALA A 302 -2.74 18.63 -16.86
CA ALA A 302 -3.22 19.96 -17.27
C ALA A 302 -4.45 19.93 -18.20
N LEU A 303 -4.97 18.75 -18.58
CA LEU A 303 -6.05 18.61 -19.58
C LEU A 303 -7.33 17.89 -19.10
N PHE A 304 -7.59 17.83 -17.80
CA PHE A 304 -8.95 17.57 -17.27
C PHE A 304 -9.47 18.70 -16.36
N GLY A 305 -8.88 19.89 -16.50
CA GLY A 305 -9.51 21.15 -16.11
C GLY A 305 -10.61 21.51 -17.11
N ILE A 306 -11.78 20.90 -16.97
CA ILE A 306 -13.04 21.53 -17.38
C ILE A 306 -13.14 22.86 -16.61
N GLY A 307 -12.55 23.93 -17.14
CA GLY A 307 -13.33 25.12 -17.36
C GLY A 307 -14.18 24.82 -18.60
N LEU A 308 -15.45 24.44 -18.49
CA LEU A 308 -16.49 25.33 -17.97
C LEU A 308 -16.11 26.82 -18.19
N LEU A 309 -15.77 27.15 -19.44
CA LEU A 309 -16.38 28.30 -20.10
C LEU A 309 -17.89 28.07 -20.13
N GLY A 310 -18.51 28.21 -18.96
CA GLY A 310 -19.93 28.29 -18.77
C GLY A 310 -20.23 29.62 -18.09
N PHE A 311 -20.30 30.71 -18.86
CA PHE A 311 -21.26 31.76 -18.55
C PHE A 311 -21.74 32.45 -19.83
N GLY A 312 -23.05 32.39 -19.99
CA GLY A 312 -23.78 32.90 -21.13
C GLY A 312 -23.54 34.38 -21.41
N ALA A 313 -23.58 34.69 -22.69
CA ALA A 313 -24.15 35.93 -23.18
C ALA A 313 -25.59 36.08 -22.62
N ARG A 314 -25.74 36.74 -21.47
CA ARG A 314 -27.00 37.35 -21.04
C ARG A 314 -26.77 38.52 -20.07
N SER A 315 -26.43 39.69 -20.61
CA SER A 315 -27.21 40.92 -20.39
C SER A 315 -26.61 42.10 -21.19
N ARG A 316 -27.43 42.72 -22.04
CA ARG A 316 -27.69 44.17 -22.06
C ARG A 316 -28.65 44.52 -23.20
N ARG A 317 -29.93 44.68 -22.86
CA ARG A 317 -30.82 45.67 -23.47
C ARG A 317 -31.04 46.76 -22.43
N SER A 318 -30.58 47.96 -22.73
CA SER A 318 -31.03 49.26 -22.20
C SER A 318 -30.30 50.36 -22.98
N CYS A 319 -30.81 50.66 -24.18
CA CYS A 319 -31.19 51.98 -24.72
C CYS A 319 -32.00 51.68 -25.98
#